data_AF-A0A367KLZ1-F1
#
_entry.id   AF-A0A367KLZ1-F1
#
_cell.length_a   1.000
_cell.length_b   1.000
_cell.length_c   1.000
_cell.angle_alpha   90.00
_cell.angle_beta   90.00
_cell.angle_gamma   90.00
#
_symmetry.space_group_name_H-M   'P 1'
#
loop_
_entity.id
_entity.type
_entity.pdbx_description
1 polymer ?
#
loop_
_entity_poly.entity_id
_entity_poly.type
_entity_poly.pdbx_seq_one_letter_code
_entity_poly.pdbx_strand_id
1 'polypeptide(L)'
;MYIDYMRLLTSFVLLCISATQAQLSNNEEYKENLKLSHLSDGKLLAHFEFKTKINRVKTMPLVDYGLYPKAIGQVLDSLSVSEMHLSFTQGRWNYEEWGYPPTLASGTGVELWAWIKDFGEVDTAWKALTNTLSGLFCASLNFIDETITTEPRLSFQSSQHKKDEQLRYGSLPHENVCTENLTPWIKLLPCKSKSGISVLLNPHKIYNSHFHTMAVHAKSICLNELCSEREVELIQTITSVMDPVRETSRRDWLLSTVFDRQLKNVCPLAKESKIFIDLENTGDHYELKPANQQLSNNTAVYDLSQEALDTSMTWQHENSFQYPLEPKRPIVYAERYFTGYGQERGGLKMTIHNEHKTESISVIYYDSIPWYLKVYIHTLQIDVIGDHNSKEVVQKMYYQPAIDRGRPSTLECQLLLPPNSIVTLSMDFDKVFLKYTEHRPDANRGFDIGSAVLSFKDLGKDM
;
A
#
# COMPACT_ATOMS: atom_id res chain seq x y z
N MET A 1 2.76 -47.88 -51.19
CA MET A 1 1.81 -46.77 -51.50
C MET A 1 0.93 -46.36 -50.31
N TYR A 2 0.37 -47.27 -49.49
CA TYR A 2 -0.43 -46.88 -48.31
C TYR A 2 0.38 -46.45 -47.08
N ILE A 3 1.61 -46.97 -46.91
CA ILE A 3 2.47 -46.69 -45.74
C ILE A 3 3.13 -45.31 -45.83
N ASP A 4 3.44 -44.83 -47.04
CA ASP A 4 4.08 -43.52 -47.25
C ASP A 4 3.10 -42.36 -47.01
N TYR A 5 1.81 -42.55 -47.32
CA TYR A 5 0.76 -41.57 -47.02
C TYR A 5 0.54 -41.39 -45.52
N MET A 6 0.65 -42.47 -44.73
CA MET A 6 0.46 -42.40 -43.29
C MET A 6 1.63 -41.68 -42.59
N ARG A 7 2.86 -41.85 -43.08
CA ARG A 7 4.05 -41.14 -42.57
C ARG A 7 4.03 -39.65 -42.91
N LEU A 8 3.54 -39.27 -44.08
CA LEU A 8 3.33 -37.87 -44.47
C LEU A 8 2.26 -37.20 -43.63
N LEU A 9 1.14 -37.88 -43.34
CA LEU A 9 0.08 -37.38 -42.45
C LEU A 9 0.56 -37.23 -41.00
N THR A 10 1.32 -38.17 -40.46
CA THR A 10 1.89 -38.04 -39.10
C THR A 10 2.94 -36.93 -39.01
N SER A 11 3.73 -36.73 -40.07
CA SER A 11 4.72 -35.65 -40.12
C SER A 11 4.05 -34.27 -40.24
N PHE A 12 2.96 -34.16 -41.01
CA PHE A 12 2.17 -32.93 -41.13
C PHE A 12 1.41 -32.60 -39.85
N VAL A 13 0.89 -33.61 -39.15
CA VAL A 13 0.25 -33.42 -37.82
C VAL A 13 1.29 -33.03 -36.76
N LEU A 14 2.50 -33.62 -36.76
CA LEU A 14 3.57 -33.18 -35.87
C LEU A 14 4.06 -31.76 -36.21
N LEU A 15 4.18 -31.40 -37.49
CA LEU A 15 4.54 -30.03 -37.90
C LEU A 15 3.47 -29.02 -37.49
N CYS A 16 2.18 -29.37 -37.60
CA CYS A 16 1.06 -28.54 -37.15
C CYS A 16 0.95 -28.46 -35.62
N ILE A 17 1.37 -29.48 -34.87
CA ILE A 17 1.45 -29.43 -33.40
C ILE A 17 2.64 -28.57 -32.96
N SER A 18 3.77 -28.61 -33.68
CA SER A 18 4.89 -27.69 -33.42
C SER A 18 4.63 -26.24 -33.90
N ALA A 19 3.73 -26.05 -34.87
CA ALA A 19 3.30 -24.72 -35.33
C ALA A 19 2.13 -24.14 -34.52
N THR A 20 1.43 -24.96 -33.72
CA THR A 20 0.41 -24.50 -32.76
C THR A 20 0.92 -24.37 -31.33
N GLN A 21 2.21 -24.62 -31.07
CA GLN A 21 2.94 -23.87 -30.05
C GLN A 21 3.13 -22.44 -30.57
N ALA A 22 2.01 -21.72 -30.61
CA ALA A 22 1.98 -20.28 -30.75
C ALA A 22 3.05 -19.73 -29.80
N GLN A 23 3.92 -18.90 -30.34
CA GLN A 23 4.71 -17.97 -29.56
C GLN A 23 3.73 -17.23 -28.63
N LEU A 24 3.62 -17.68 -27.39
CA LEU A 24 3.07 -16.85 -26.33
C LEU A 24 4.06 -15.70 -26.28
N SER A 25 3.68 -14.55 -26.85
CA SER A 25 4.55 -13.38 -26.86
C SER A 25 4.96 -13.12 -25.42
N ASN A 26 6.26 -13.19 -25.15
CA ASN A 26 6.95 -12.99 -23.86
C ASN A 26 6.81 -11.54 -23.33
N ASN A 27 5.66 -10.90 -23.55
CA ASN A 27 5.41 -9.50 -23.22
C ASN A 27 4.81 -9.32 -21.83
N GLU A 28 4.40 -10.41 -21.17
CA GLU A 28 3.84 -10.41 -19.82
C GLU A 28 4.78 -11.13 -18.84
N GLU A 29 5.00 -10.53 -17.69
CA GLU A 29 5.85 -11.06 -16.62
C GLU A 29 5.08 -11.01 -15.30
N TYR A 30 5.04 -12.13 -14.59
CA TYR A 30 4.45 -12.23 -13.25
C TYR A 30 5.51 -12.68 -12.24
N LYS A 31 5.57 -12.00 -11.10
CA LYS A 31 6.44 -12.33 -9.97
C LYS A 31 5.64 -12.33 -8.67
N GLU A 32 5.99 -13.23 -7.77
CA GLU A 32 5.43 -13.31 -6.42
C GLU A 32 6.55 -13.36 -5.38
N ASN A 33 6.44 -12.51 -4.36
CA ASN A 33 7.43 -12.40 -3.30
C ASN A 33 6.72 -12.37 -1.93
N LEU A 34 7.32 -13.03 -0.94
CA LEU A 34 6.94 -12.90 0.46
C LEU A 34 8.16 -12.44 1.26
N LYS A 35 8.10 -11.26 1.85
CA LYS A 35 9.10 -10.79 2.81
C LYS A 35 8.60 -11.01 4.24
N LEU A 36 9.41 -11.64 5.07
CA LEU A 36 9.20 -11.82 6.50
C LEU A 36 10.26 -11.03 7.28
N SER A 37 9.84 -10.31 8.30
CA SER A 37 10.74 -9.50 9.13
C SER A 37 10.28 -9.53 10.58
N HIS A 38 11.23 -9.61 11.51
CA HIS A 38 10.91 -9.47 12.93
C HIS A 38 10.88 -7.99 13.28
N LEU A 39 9.85 -7.61 14.02
CA LEU A 39 9.73 -6.29 14.60
C LEU A 39 10.38 -6.28 15.98
N SER A 40 10.74 -5.09 16.45
CA SER A 40 11.42 -4.88 17.73
C SER A 40 10.63 -5.43 18.93
N ASP A 41 9.31 -5.48 18.82
CA ASP A 41 8.38 -5.99 19.82
C ASP A 41 8.08 -7.49 19.70
N GLY A 42 8.87 -8.23 18.92
CA GLY A 42 8.75 -9.68 18.74
C GLY A 42 7.66 -10.12 17.76
N LYS A 43 6.90 -9.18 17.20
CA LYS A 43 5.90 -9.49 16.17
C LYS A 43 6.58 -9.83 14.84
N LEU A 44 5.85 -10.57 14.01
CA LEU A 44 6.27 -10.98 12.68
C LEU A 44 5.55 -10.13 11.63
N LEU A 45 6.29 -9.29 10.93
CA LEU A 45 5.84 -8.60 9.73
C LEU A 45 5.89 -9.54 8.55
N ALA A 46 4.76 -9.75 7.89
CA ALA A 46 4.65 -10.46 6.62
C ALA A 46 4.18 -9.51 5.53
N HIS A 47 4.98 -9.37 4.47
CA HIS A 47 4.69 -8.53 3.32
C HIS A 47 4.68 -9.39 2.04
N PHE A 48 3.49 -9.55 1.49
CA PHE A 48 3.22 -10.20 0.23
C PHE A 48 3.24 -9.16 -0.88
N GLU A 49 3.99 -9.42 -1.94
CA GLU A 49 4.03 -8.58 -3.14
C GLU A 49 3.85 -9.45 -4.39
N PHE A 50 2.87 -9.09 -5.20
CA PHE A 50 2.60 -9.72 -6.48
C PHE A 50 2.68 -8.67 -7.57
N LYS A 51 3.57 -8.88 -8.54
CA LYS A 51 3.85 -7.90 -9.59
C LYS A 51 3.56 -8.51 -10.95
N THR A 52 2.65 -7.89 -11.69
CA THR A 52 2.33 -8.25 -13.08
C THR A 52 2.68 -7.09 -13.99
N LYS A 53 3.52 -7.31 -14.99
CA LYS A 53 3.99 -6.31 -15.93
C LYS A 53 3.69 -6.75 -17.35
N ILE A 54 3.23 -5.82 -18.19
CA ILE A 54 2.97 -6.04 -19.61
C ILE A 54 3.49 -4.89 -20.46
N ASN A 55 4.23 -5.22 -21.52
CA ASN A 55 4.59 -4.26 -22.57
C ASN A 55 3.57 -4.36 -23.72
N ARG A 56 2.73 -3.33 -23.86
CA ARG A 56 1.67 -3.23 -24.87
C ARG A 56 2.05 -2.28 -25.99
N VAL A 57 1.80 -2.70 -27.22
CA VAL A 57 1.75 -1.81 -28.39
C VAL A 57 0.30 -1.34 -28.57
N LYS A 58 0.07 -0.05 -28.85
CA LYS A 58 -1.25 0.61 -28.94
C LYS A 58 -2.21 -0.06 -29.95
N THR A 59 -1.69 -0.81 -30.90
CA THR A 59 -2.46 -1.58 -31.90
C THR A 59 -3.02 -2.90 -31.37
N MET A 60 -2.62 -3.35 -30.17
CA MET A 60 -3.07 -4.60 -29.58
C MET A 60 -4.43 -4.42 -28.88
N PRO A 61 -5.47 -5.16 -29.27
CA PRO A 61 -6.81 -5.01 -28.72
C PRO A 61 -6.84 -5.25 -27.20
N LEU A 62 -7.76 -4.56 -26.51
CA LEU A 62 -8.04 -4.66 -25.06
C LEU A 62 -8.46 -6.06 -24.56
N VAL A 63 -8.49 -7.06 -25.45
CA VAL A 63 -9.00 -8.41 -25.22
C VAL A 63 -7.88 -9.40 -24.88
N ASP A 64 -6.64 -9.11 -25.27
CA ASP A 64 -5.50 -10.03 -25.15
C ASP A 64 -4.69 -9.77 -23.86
N TYR A 65 -5.36 -9.76 -22.71
CA TYR A 65 -4.66 -9.87 -21.44
C TYR A 65 -4.55 -11.35 -21.05
N GLY A 66 -3.32 -11.83 -20.79
CA GLY A 66 -3.07 -13.19 -20.31
C GLY A 66 -3.09 -13.26 -18.78
N LEU A 67 -2.04 -12.70 -18.17
CA LEU A 67 -1.77 -12.66 -16.75
C LEU A 67 -2.32 -11.38 -16.10
N TYR A 68 -2.30 -10.26 -16.82
CA TYR A 68 -2.82 -8.99 -16.31
C TYR A 68 -4.35 -9.05 -16.20
N PRO A 69 -4.96 -8.66 -15.07
CA PRO A 69 -6.41 -8.77 -14.92
C PRO A 69 -7.14 -7.74 -15.79
N LYS A 70 -7.90 -8.26 -16.78
CA LYS A 70 -8.72 -7.47 -17.69
C LYS A 70 -9.62 -6.45 -16.98
N ALA A 71 -10.16 -6.78 -15.81
CA ALA A 71 -11.00 -5.89 -15.02
C ALA A 71 -10.28 -4.57 -14.67
N ILE A 72 -9.01 -4.63 -14.27
CA ILE A 72 -8.22 -3.43 -13.96
C ILE A 72 -7.81 -2.72 -15.25
N GLY A 73 -7.36 -3.47 -16.26
CA GLY A 73 -6.90 -2.87 -17.52
C GLY A 73 -7.99 -2.08 -18.24
N GLN A 74 -9.22 -2.60 -18.25
CA GLN A 74 -10.38 -1.92 -18.83
C GLN A 74 -10.75 -0.64 -18.07
N VAL A 75 -10.69 -0.66 -16.73
CA VAL A 75 -10.97 0.52 -15.91
C VAL A 75 -9.97 1.64 -16.20
N LEU A 76 -8.67 1.33 -16.18
CA LEU A 76 -7.64 2.33 -16.44
C LEU A 76 -7.74 2.94 -17.84
N ASP A 77 -7.91 2.10 -18.87
CA ASP A 77 -7.97 2.56 -20.25
C ASP A 77 -9.27 3.33 -20.54
N SER A 78 -10.43 2.89 -20.04
CA SER A 78 -11.72 3.55 -20.30
C SER A 78 -11.89 4.88 -19.59
N LEU A 79 -11.31 5.02 -18.39
CA LEU A 79 -11.40 6.24 -17.58
C LEU A 79 -10.18 7.14 -17.72
N SER A 80 -9.26 6.81 -18.63
CA SER A 80 -8.01 7.55 -18.87
C SER A 80 -7.18 7.76 -17.60
N VAL A 81 -7.16 6.77 -16.72
CA VAL A 81 -6.35 6.76 -15.49
C VAL A 81 -4.92 6.33 -15.86
N SER A 82 -3.94 7.18 -15.59
CA SER A 82 -2.52 6.86 -15.82
C SER A 82 -1.94 6.08 -14.65
N GLU A 83 -2.35 6.38 -13.43
CA GLU A 83 -1.90 5.73 -12.21
C GLU A 83 -2.99 5.77 -11.15
N MET A 84 -3.15 4.70 -10.39
CA MET A 84 -4.01 4.68 -9.21
C MET A 84 -3.42 3.82 -8.11
N HIS A 85 -3.78 4.14 -6.88
CA HIS A 85 -3.52 3.33 -5.72
C HIS A 85 -4.78 3.25 -4.87
N LEU A 86 -5.20 2.03 -4.57
CA LEU A 86 -6.31 1.73 -3.69
C LEU A 86 -5.78 0.89 -2.55
N SER A 87 -6.01 1.30 -1.31
CA SER A 87 -5.65 0.53 -0.11
C SER A 87 -6.82 0.35 0.85
N PHE A 88 -6.81 -0.78 1.53
CA PHE A 88 -7.75 -1.16 2.58
C PHE A 88 -6.93 -1.56 3.80
N THR A 89 -7.08 -0.82 4.89
CA THR A 89 -6.21 -0.97 6.06
C THR A 89 -7.03 -1.09 7.34
N GLN A 90 -6.68 -2.05 8.19
CA GLN A 90 -7.23 -2.19 9.53
C GLN A 90 -6.10 -2.25 10.56
N GLY A 91 -6.29 -1.53 11.66
CA GLY A 91 -5.29 -1.36 12.71
C GLY A 91 -4.40 -0.13 12.49
N ARG A 92 -3.59 0.20 13.48
CA ARG A 92 -2.66 1.34 13.44
C ARG A 92 -1.24 0.82 13.30
N TRP A 93 -0.53 1.29 12.28
CA TRP A 93 0.91 1.05 12.16
C TRP A 93 1.66 1.81 13.24
N ASN A 94 2.52 1.13 14.00
CA ASN A 94 3.37 1.78 15.00
C ASN A 94 4.66 2.30 14.35
N TYR A 95 4.62 3.52 13.81
CA TYR A 95 5.77 4.12 13.12
C TYR A 95 6.99 4.28 14.03
N GLU A 96 6.81 4.47 15.34
CA GLU A 96 7.92 4.64 16.29
C GLU A 96 8.71 3.35 16.51
N GLU A 97 8.03 2.20 16.61
CA GLU A 97 8.67 0.93 16.96
C GLU A 97 8.93 0.01 15.77
N TRP A 98 8.03 0.05 14.76
CA TRP A 98 8.10 -0.81 13.58
C TRP A 98 8.82 -0.12 12.41
N GLY A 99 9.12 1.18 12.53
CA GLY A 99 9.74 1.98 11.48
C GLY A 99 8.80 2.24 10.32
N TYR A 100 9.34 2.34 9.11
CA TYR A 100 8.54 2.61 7.91
C TYR A 100 7.94 1.32 7.33
N PRO A 101 6.66 1.34 6.90
CA PRO A 101 6.06 0.20 6.24
C PRO A 101 6.77 -0.11 4.92
N PRO A 102 6.77 -1.37 4.46
CA PRO A 102 7.43 -1.80 3.22
C PRO A 102 6.72 -1.31 1.94
N THR A 103 5.54 -0.71 2.08
CA THR A 103 4.74 -0.17 0.98
C THR A 103 4.28 1.26 1.32
N LEU A 104 3.54 1.91 0.43
CA LEU A 104 2.98 3.22 0.70
C LEU A 104 2.15 3.19 1.99
N ALA A 105 2.53 4.04 2.94
CA ALA A 105 1.78 4.23 4.18
C ALA A 105 0.33 4.59 3.85
N SER A 106 -0.61 3.91 4.51
CA SER A 106 -2.04 4.10 4.32
C SER A 106 -2.73 4.27 5.67
N GLY A 107 -3.71 5.18 5.72
CA GLY A 107 -4.58 5.34 6.88
C GLY A 107 -5.51 4.15 7.10
N THR A 108 -6.12 4.05 8.28
CA THR A 108 -7.20 3.10 8.56
C THR A 108 -8.40 3.34 7.63
N GLY A 109 -9.09 2.27 7.29
CA GLY A 109 -10.22 2.32 6.37
C GLY A 109 -9.76 2.17 4.93
N VAL A 110 -10.34 2.96 4.03
CA VAL A 110 -10.02 2.90 2.60
C VAL A 110 -9.44 4.22 2.11
N GLU A 111 -8.38 4.15 1.32
CA GLU A 111 -7.75 5.29 0.68
C GLU A 111 -7.64 5.03 -0.83
N LEU A 112 -8.01 6.02 -1.63
CA LEU A 112 -7.92 5.98 -3.08
C LEU A 112 -7.32 7.29 -3.59
N TRP A 113 -6.28 7.18 -4.41
CA TRP A 113 -5.83 8.28 -5.24
C TRP A 113 -5.58 7.82 -6.67
N ALA A 114 -5.81 8.72 -7.62
CA ALA A 114 -5.64 8.45 -9.04
C ALA A 114 -5.22 9.70 -9.82
N TRP A 115 -4.29 9.51 -10.74
CA TRP A 115 -3.94 10.46 -11.78
C TRP A 115 -4.78 10.19 -13.02
N ILE A 116 -5.56 11.19 -13.44
CA ILE A 116 -6.52 11.08 -14.53
C ILE A 116 -6.18 12.12 -15.59
N LYS A 117 -6.15 11.73 -16.86
CA LYS A 117 -5.94 12.68 -17.97
C LYS A 117 -7.11 13.63 -18.09
N ASP A 118 -6.79 14.92 -18.15
CA ASP A 118 -7.77 15.98 -18.21
C ASP A 118 -8.16 16.29 -19.65
N PHE A 119 -9.33 15.79 -20.03
CA PHE A 119 -10.02 16.15 -21.28
C PHE A 119 -11.29 17.00 -21.01
N GLY A 120 -11.40 17.61 -19.81
CA GLY A 120 -12.57 18.38 -19.38
C GLY A 120 -13.65 17.58 -18.63
N GLU A 121 -13.44 16.29 -18.37
CA GLU A 121 -14.41 15.39 -17.72
C GLU A 121 -13.85 14.63 -16.51
N VAL A 122 -12.80 15.15 -15.85
CA VAL A 122 -12.08 14.46 -14.76
C VAL A 122 -13.01 14.04 -13.61
N ASP A 123 -13.94 14.89 -13.20
CA ASP A 123 -14.84 14.57 -12.08
C ASP A 123 -15.85 13.46 -12.43
N THR A 124 -16.26 13.37 -13.70
CA THR A 124 -17.10 12.28 -14.21
C THR A 124 -16.30 10.97 -14.22
N ALA A 125 -15.05 11.01 -14.69
CA ALA A 125 -14.15 9.85 -14.68
C ALA A 125 -13.85 9.39 -13.25
N TRP A 126 -13.63 10.31 -12.31
CA TRP A 126 -13.43 10.01 -10.89
C TRP A 126 -14.65 9.32 -10.26
N LYS A 127 -15.85 9.86 -10.48
CA LYS A 127 -17.10 9.22 -10.02
C LYS A 127 -17.28 7.83 -10.64
N ALA A 128 -16.99 7.68 -11.92
CA ALA A 128 -17.07 6.37 -12.58
C ALA A 128 -16.04 5.38 -11.99
N LEU A 129 -14.83 5.86 -11.66
CA LEU A 129 -13.78 5.06 -11.05
C LEU A 129 -14.20 4.55 -9.68
N THR A 130 -14.66 5.44 -8.79
CA THR A 130 -15.07 5.08 -7.42
C THR A 130 -16.24 4.09 -7.42
N ASN A 131 -17.23 4.28 -8.30
CA ASN A 131 -18.35 3.34 -8.47
C ASN A 131 -17.90 1.99 -9.04
N THR A 132 -16.99 1.98 -10.01
CA THR A 132 -16.53 0.72 -10.62
C THR A 132 -15.69 -0.09 -9.64
N LEU A 133 -14.78 0.57 -8.91
CA LEU A 133 -13.95 -0.07 -7.88
C LEU A 133 -14.79 -0.54 -6.68
N SER A 134 -15.85 0.19 -6.32
CA SER A 134 -16.83 -0.24 -5.31
C SER A 134 -17.40 -1.62 -5.64
N GLY A 135 -17.86 -1.81 -6.89
CA GLY A 135 -18.36 -3.09 -7.36
C GLY A 135 -17.27 -4.18 -7.45
N LEU A 136 -16.06 -3.82 -7.88
CA LEU A 136 -14.97 -4.77 -8.06
C LEU A 136 -14.45 -5.33 -6.73
N PHE A 137 -14.31 -4.48 -5.71
CA PHE A 137 -13.74 -4.86 -4.40
C PHE A 137 -14.79 -5.06 -3.30
N CYS A 138 -16.10 -4.98 -3.64
CA CYS A 138 -17.20 -5.10 -2.69
C CYS A 138 -17.08 -4.14 -1.50
N ALA A 139 -16.76 -2.89 -1.78
CA ALA A 139 -16.53 -1.84 -0.79
C ALA A 139 -17.35 -0.60 -1.09
N SER A 140 -17.56 0.24 -0.09
CA SER A 140 -18.41 1.44 -0.20
C SER A 140 -17.69 2.65 -0.80
N LEU A 141 -16.77 2.40 -1.74
CA LEU A 141 -15.96 3.42 -2.43
C LEU A 141 -16.80 4.48 -3.15
N ASN A 142 -18.04 4.16 -3.52
CA ASN A 142 -19.00 5.09 -4.12
C ASN A 142 -19.39 6.26 -3.18
N PHE A 143 -19.10 6.17 -1.87
CA PHE A 143 -19.22 7.30 -0.94
C PHE A 143 -18.06 8.29 -1.03
N ILE A 144 -17.02 8.00 -1.83
CA ILE A 144 -16.03 9.00 -2.24
C ILE A 144 -16.67 9.92 -3.27
N ASP A 145 -17.39 10.90 -2.75
CA ASP A 145 -18.05 11.96 -3.49
C ASP A 145 -17.27 13.28 -3.39
N GLU A 146 -17.84 14.35 -3.96
CA GLU A 146 -17.26 15.69 -3.95
C GLU A 146 -16.97 16.22 -2.53
N THR A 147 -17.72 15.76 -1.52
CA THR A 147 -17.62 16.25 -0.14
C THR A 147 -16.39 15.75 0.61
N ILE A 148 -15.73 14.71 0.10
CA ILE A 148 -14.49 14.15 0.65
C ILE A 148 -13.36 14.04 -0.38
N THR A 149 -13.62 14.37 -1.65
CA THR A 149 -12.62 14.37 -2.72
C THR A 149 -11.77 15.64 -2.66
N THR A 150 -10.47 15.49 -2.91
CA THR A 150 -9.49 16.58 -2.92
C THR A 150 -8.47 16.41 -4.03
N GLU A 151 -7.69 17.48 -4.26
CA GLU A 151 -6.60 17.51 -5.23
C GLU A 151 -5.32 18.01 -4.54
N PRO A 152 -4.50 17.10 -3.98
CA PRO A 152 -3.18 17.43 -3.43
C PRO A 152 -2.27 18.04 -4.51
N ARG A 153 -1.52 19.09 -4.16
CA ARG A 153 -0.65 19.85 -5.07
C ARG A 153 0.84 19.56 -4.87
N LEU A 154 1.23 19.14 -3.68
CA LEU A 154 2.61 18.87 -3.28
C LEU A 154 2.85 17.37 -3.02
N SER A 155 1.93 16.71 -2.33
CA SER A 155 2.00 15.26 -2.11
C SER A 155 1.63 14.46 -3.36
N PHE A 156 2.05 13.20 -3.42
CA PHE A 156 1.76 12.25 -4.50
C PHE A 156 2.27 12.64 -5.90
N GLN A 157 3.18 13.61 -5.97
CA GLN A 157 3.80 14.05 -7.22
C GLN A 157 4.83 13.03 -7.71
N SER A 158 4.85 12.77 -9.01
CA SER A 158 5.85 11.95 -9.69
C SER A 158 6.32 12.66 -10.96
N SER A 159 7.62 12.53 -11.27
CA SER A 159 8.24 13.16 -12.45
C SER A 159 7.69 12.63 -13.79
N GLN A 160 6.89 11.58 -13.75
CA GLN A 160 6.35 10.90 -14.92
C GLN A 160 4.98 11.44 -15.35
N HIS A 161 4.31 12.25 -14.51
CA HIS A 161 3.01 12.83 -14.85
C HIS A 161 3.16 14.09 -15.69
N LYS A 162 2.31 14.21 -16.71
CA LYS A 162 2.25 15.37 -17.61
C LYS A 162 1.36 16.45 -17.01
N LYS A 163 1.53 17.70 -17.46
CA LYS A 163 0.69 18.85 -17.07
C LYS A 163 -0.79 18.66 -17.34
N ASP A 164 -1.15 17.73 -18.24
CA ASP A 164 -2.51 17.45 -18.66
C ASP A 164 -3.17 16.34 -17.81
N GLU A 165 -2.61 16.01 -16.65
CA GLU A 165 -3.18 15.05 -15.70
C GLU A 165 -3.56 15.76 -14.40
N GLN A 166 -4.70 15.41 -13.84
CA GLN A 166 -5.17 15.90 -12.55
C GLN A 166 -5.21 14.76 -11.53
N LEU A 167 -4.79 15.06 -10.30
CA LEU A 167 -4.87 14.14 -9.18
C LEU A 167 -6.26 14.23 -8.52
N ARG A 168 -6.79 13.08 -8.15
CA ARG A 168 -7.94 12.97 -7.23
C ARG A 168 -7.54 12.08 -6.06
N TYR A 169 -7.86 12.52 -4.86
CA TYR A 169 -7.64 11.80 -3.61
C TYR A 169 -8.94 11.77 -2.80
N GLY A 170 -9.25 10.62 -2.21
CA GLY A 170 -10.33 10.48 -1.23
C GLY A 170 -10.06 9.34 -0.26
N SER A 171 -10.57 9.48 0.96
CA SER A 171 -10.45 8.45 1.99
C SER A 171 -11.75 8.26 2.78
N LEU A 172 -12.00 7.00 3.16
CA LEU A 172 -13.14 6.56 3.95
C LEU A 172 -12.60 5.88 5.23
N PRO A 173 -12.29 6.64 6.28
CA PRO A 173 -11.66 6.09 7.49
C PRO A 173 -12.57 5.11 8.25
N HIS A 174 -13.87 5.13 7.99
CA HIS A 174 -14.87 4.27 8.61
C HIS A 174 -15.14 2.98 7.85
N GLU A 175 -14.61 2.85 6.63
CA GLU A 175 -14.88 1.67 5.83
C GLU A 175 -14.22 0.47 6.51
N ASN A 176 -15.04 -0.45 7.01
CA ASN A 176 -14.53 -1.66 7.63
C ASN A 176 -13.90 -2.53 6.54
N VAL A 177 -12.70 -3.04 6.83
CA VAL A 177 -12.04 -4.00 5.94
C VAL A 177 -12.58 -5.38 6.27
N CYS A 178 -13.24 -6.00 5.29
CA CYS A 178 -13.94 -7.27 5.43
C CYS A 178 -13.27 -8.38 4.62
N THR A 179 -13.46 -9.65 5.01
CA THR A 179 -12.89 -10.81 4.29
C THR A 179 -13.39 -10.92 2.84
N GLU A 180 -14.56 -10.33 2.58
CA GLU A 180 -15.23 -10.21 1.31
C GLU A 180 -14.46 -9.30 0.34
N ASN A 181 -13.63 -8.38 0.83
CA ASN A 181 -12.77 -7.55 -0.01
C ASN A 181 -11.52 -8.33 -0.49
N LEU A 182 -11.01 -9.26 0.32
CA LEU A 182 -9.84 -10.07 -0.03
C LEU A 182 -10.13 -11.06 -1.17
N THR A 183 -11.35 -11.61 -1.23
CA THR A 183 -11.73 -12.57 -2.27
C THR A 183 -11.62 -12.01 -3.71
N PRO A 184 -12.22 -10.86 -4.07
CA PRO A 184 -12.03 -10.26 -5.38
C PRO A 184 -10.59 -9.81 -5.62
N TRP A 185 -9.86 -9.38 -4.58
CA TRP A 185 -8.45 -9.04 -4.70
C TRP A 185 -7.60 -10.26 -5.11
N ILE A 186 -7.79 -11.43 -4.47
CA ILE A 186 -7.09 -12.67 -4.84
C ILE A 186 -7.48 -13.14 -6.25
N LYS A 187 -8.72 -12.89 -6.69
CA LYS A 187 -9.18 -13.27 -8.03
C LYS A 187 -8.42 -12.56 -9.15
N LEU A 188 -7.77 -11.43 -8.87
CA LEU A 188 -6.94 -10.70 -9.83
C LEU A 188 -5.57 -11.38 -10.06
N LEU A 189 -5.11 -12.23 -9.14
CA LEU A 189 -3.83 -12.92 -9.26
C LEU A 189 -3.91 -14.06 -10.28
N PRO A 190 -2.87 -14.28 -11.12
CA PRO A 190 -2.84 -15.35 -12.11
C PRO A 190 -3.11 -16.75 -11.53
N CYS A 191 -2.45 -17.09 -10.41
CA CYS A 191 -2.62 -18.37 -9.72
C CYS A 191 -3.72 -18.38 -8.65
N LYS A 192 -4.39 -17.25 -8.40
CA LYS A 192 -5.44 -17.08 -7.37
C LYS A 192 -4.95 -17.64 -6.03
N SER A 193 -5.78 -18.37 -5.29
CA SER A 193 -5.39 -19.08 -4.06
C SER A 193 -5.09 -20.58 -4.29
N LYS A 194 -4.74 -20.98 -5.51
CA LYS A 194 -4.56 -22.41 -5.86
C LYS A 194 -3.11 -22.90 -5.80
N SER A 195 -2.15 -22.03 -6.09
CA SER A 195 -0.72 -22.35 -6.15
C SER A 195 0.10 -21.09 -5.92
N GLY A 196 1.35 -21.24 -5.50
CA GLY A 196 2.24 -20.12 -5.19
C GLY A 196 1.97 -19.51 -3.82
N ILE A 197 2.66 -18.40 -3.56
CA ILE A 197 2.69 -17.74 -2.25
C ILE A 197 1.30 -17.29 -1.82
N SER A 198 0.43 -16.97 -2.77
CA SER A 198 -0.95 -16.57 -2.54
C SER A 198 -1.81 -17.62 -1.82
N VAL A 199 -1.39 -18.89 -1.77
CA VAL A 199 -2.04 -19.94 -0.96
C VAL A 199 -2.00 -19.63 0.53
N LEU A 200 -0.97 -18.90 0.98
CA LEU A 200 -0.81 -18.48 2.38
C LEU A 200 -1.79 -17.38 2.80
N LEU A 201 -2.52 -16.77 1.85
CA LEU A 201 -3.48 -15.70 2.13
C LEU A 201 -4.78 -16.23 2.75
N ASN A 202 -4.69 -16.73 3.98
CA ASN A 202 -5.84 -17.17 4.76
C ASN A 202 -6.59 -15.96 5.34
N PRO A 203 -7.86 -15.71 4.96
CA PRO A 203 -8.61 -14.55 5.43
C PRO A 203 -8.71 -14.48 6.96
N HIS A 204 -8.91 -15.62 7.63
CA HIS A 204 -9.06 -15.61 9.09
C HIS A 204 -7.76 -15.26 9.83
N LYS A 205 -6.60 -15.63 9.28
CA LYS A 205 -5.30 -15.28 9.88
C LYS A 205 -4.91 -13.84 9.59
N ILE A 206 -5.07 -13.38 8.35
CA ILE A 206 -4.75 -11.99 7.97
C ILE A 206 -5.60 -11.00 8.76
N TYR A 207 -6.91 -11.25 8.88
CA TYR A 207 -7.82 -10.29 9.54
C TYR A 207 -7.80 -10.39 11.07
N ASN A 208 -7.19 -11.42 11.64
CA ASN A 208 -6.94 -11.55 13.08
C ASN A 208 -5.53 -11.04 13.49
N SER A 209 -4.79 -10.46 12.54
CA SER A 209 -3.48 -9.85 12.81
C SER A 209 -3.61 -8.50 13.51
N HIS A 210 -2.53 -7.99 14.10
CA HIS A 210 -2.53 -6.70 14.82
C HIS A 210 -2.72 -5.50 13.89
N PHE A 211 -2.24 -5.65 12.66
CA PHE A 211 -2.37 -4.68 11.59
C PHE A 211 -2.39 -5.44 10.27
N HIS A 212 -3.26 -5.05 9.36
CA HIS A 212 -3.11 -5.44 7.97
C HIS A 212 -3.48 -4.32 7.02
N THR A 213 -2.84 -4.32 5.86
CA THR A 213 -3.24 -3.51 4.72
C THR A 213 -3.16 -4.36 3.46
N MET A 214 -4.17 -4.24 2.61
CA MET A 214 -4.16 -4.80 1.27
C MET A 214 -4.29 -3.66 0.26
N ALA A 215 -3.49 -3.69 -0.79
CA ALA A 215 -3.48 -2.61 -1.77
C ALA A 215 -3.39 -3.13 -3.19
N VAL A 216 -3.86 -2.28 -4.11
CA VAL A 216 -3.74 -2.43 -5.56
C VAL A 216 -3.18 -1.14 -6.10
N HIS A 217 -1.98 -1.20 -6.65
CA HIS A 217 -1.33 -0.11 -7.33
C HIS A 217 -1.21 -0.45 -8.81
N ALA A 218 -1.80 0.38 -9.67
CA ALA A 218 -1.86 0.10 -11.10
C ALA A 218 -1.42 1.33 -11.88
N LYS A 219 -0.55 1.12 -12.86
CA LYS A 219 0.13 2.19 -13.59
C LYS A 219 0.23 1.87 -15.07
N SER A 220 0.07 2.89 -15.91
CA SER A 220 0.15 2.82 -17.37
C SER A 220 1.05 3.95 -17.89
N ILE A 221 2.28 3.59 -18.23
CA ILE A 221 3.34 4.53 -18.65
C ILE A 221 3.51 4.46 -20.16
N CYS A 222 3.60 5.62 -20.82
CA CYS A 222 4.00 5.68 -22.22
C CYS A 222 5.53 5.50 -22.33
N LEU A 223 5.98 4.53 -23.12
CA LEU A 223 7.41 4.30 -23.37
C LEU A 223 8.01 5.30 -24.38
N ASN A 224 7.15 6.02 -25.11
CA ASN A 224 7.56 7.02 -26.09
C ASN A 224 6.63 8.24 -26.08
N GLU A 225 7.08 9.35 -26.67
CA GLU A 225 6.35 10.63 -26.67
C GLU A 225 4.97 10.53 -27.35
N LEU A 226 4.90 9.75 -28.44
CA LEU A 226 3.66 9.46 -29.18
C LEU A 226 2.73 8.48 -28.45
N CYS A 227 3.19 7.89 -27.35
CA CYS A 227 2.51 6.87 -26.57
C CYS A 227 1.96 5.71 -27.42
N SER A 228 2.70 5.29 -28.45
CA SER A 228 2.38 4.12 -29.27
C SER A 228 2.75 2.82 -28.57
N GLU A 229 3.64 2.87 -27.59
CA GLU A 229 4.00 1.76 -26.72
C GLU A 229 3.75 2.16 -25.27
N ARG A 230 3.13 1.25 -24.52
CA ARG A 230 2.79 1.44 -23.12
C ARG A 230 3.31 0.28 -22.30
N GLU A 231 3.89 0.60 -21.16
CA GLU A 231 4.16 -0.36 -20.12
C GLU A 231 3.03 -0.25 -19.09
N VAL A 232 2.32 -1.35 -18.85
CA VAL A 232 1.29 -1.42 -17.81
C VAL A 232 1.81 -2.32 -16.71
N GLU A 233 1.69 -1.85 -15.47
CA GLU A 233 2.18 -2.52 -14.29
C GLU A 233 1.08 -2.56 -13.24
N LEU A 234 0.88 -3.74 -12.64
CA LEU A 234 0.00 -3.98 -11.52
C LEU A 234 0.81 -4.56 -10.37
N ILE A 235 0.84 -3.85 -9.25
CA ILE A 235 1.43 -4.28 -8.00
C ILE A 235 0.28 -4.50 -7.01
N GLN A 236 0.19 -5.70 -6.50
CA GLN A 236 -0.78 -6.11 -5.49
C GLN A 236 -0.01 -6.46 -4.23
N THR A 237 -0.27 -5.77 -3.12
CA THR A 237 0.41 -6.03 -1.84
C THR A 237 -0.56 -6.41 -0.73
N ILE A 238 -0.12 -7.27 0.18
CA ILE A 238 -0.74 -7.48 1.49
C ILE A 238 0.37 -7.39 2.53
N THR A 239 0.24 -6.48 3.49
CA THR A 239 1.13 -6.40 4.64
C THR A 239 0.34 -6.77 5.87
N SER A 240 0.87 -7.64 6.72
CA SER A 240 0.20 -8.09 7.94
C SER A 240 1.21 -8.25 9.08
N VAL A 241 0.85 -7.80 10.28
CA VAL A 241 1.66 -7.90 11.50
C VAL A 241 1.06 -8.96 12.41
N MET A 242 1.69 -10.13 12.44
CA MET A 242 1.30 -11.29 13.23
C MET A 242 1.99 -11.24 14.61
N ASP A 243 1.34 -11.81 15.64
CA ASP A 243 1.88 -11.82 17.01
C ASP A 243 2.03 -13.27 17.52
N PRO A 244 3.12 -13.97 17.15
CA PRO A 244 3.40 -15.32 17.65
C PRO A 244 3.72 -15.35 19.15
N VAL A 245 4.24 -14.24 19.70
CA VAL A 245 4.58 -14.11 21.12
C VAL A 245 3.33 -14.18 21.99
N ARG A 246 2.22 -13.57 21.54
CA ARG A 246 0.92 -13.67 22.22
C ARG A 246 0.41 -15.11 22.36
N GLU A 247 0.71 -15.97 21.40
CA GLU A 247 0.22 -17.35 21.39
C GLU A 247 1.16 -18.33 22.13
N THR A 248 2.48 -18.14 22.00
CA THR A 248 3.47 -19.12 22.46
C THR A 248 4.46 -18.60 23.50
N SER A 249 4.39 -17.31 23.85
CA SER A 249 5.42 -16.56 24.59
C SER A 249 6.79 -16.48 23.90
N ARG A 250 6.95 -17.07 22.72
CA ARG A 250 8.18 -17.07 21.91
C ARG A 250 7.91 -16.40 20.57
N ARG A 251 8.94 -15.85 19.94
CA ARG A 251 8.82 -15.27 18.58
C ARG A 251 9.04 -16.27 17.45
N ASP A 252 9.09 -17.57 17.78
CA ASP A 252 9.21 -18.63 16.79
C ASP A 252 8.04 -18.61 15.80
N TRP A 253 8.31 -18.98 14.55
CA TRP A 253 7.26 -19.12 13.56
C TRP A 253 7.55 -20.22 12.55
N LEU A 254 6.46 -20.78 12.04
CA LEU A 254 6.41 -21.72 10.93
C LEU A 254 5.32 -21.21 9.99
N LEU A 255 5.61 -21.07 8.70
CA LEU A 255 4.66 -20.53 7.71
C LEU A 255 3.30 -21.22 7.80
N SER A 256 3.29 -22.55 7.83
CA SER A 256 2.05 -23.32 7.92
C SER A 256 1.24 -23.10 9.19
N THR A 257 1.88 -22.69 10.29
CA THR A 257 1.19 -22.38 11.55
C THR A 257 0.70 -20.93 11.57
N VAL A 258 1.54 -19.97 11.15
CA VAL A 258 1.19 -18.54 11.12
C VAL A 258 0.01 -18.28 10.19
N PHE A 259 0.05 -18.85 8.99
CA PHE A 259 -0.98 -18.65 7.97
C PHE A 259 -2.05 -19.74 7.96
N ASP A 260 -1.91 -20.80 8.75
CA ASP A 260 -2.82 -21.96 8.77
C ASP A 260 -3.05 -22.52 7.36
N ARG A 261 -1.97 -22.55 6.56
CA ARG A 261 -1.95 -22.97 5.16
C ARG A 261 -0.57 -23.50 4.82
N GLN A 262 -0.54 -24.66 4.17
CA GLN A 262 0.71 -25.23 3.65
C GLN A 262 0.90 -24.79 2.20
N LEU A 263 2.04 -24.18 1.93
CA LEU A 263 2.51 -23.99 0.57
C LEU A 263 2.96 -25.35 0.04
N LYS A 264 2.35 -25.82 -1.06
CA LYS A 264 2.61 -27.16 -1.62
C LYS A 264 3.20 -27.13 -3.02
N ASN A 265 2.85 -26.11 -3.78
CA ASN A 265 3.22 -25.98 -5.18
C ASN A 265 3.57 -24.52 -5.47
N VAL A 266 4.52 -24.31 -6.38
CA VAL A 266 4.87 -22.98 -6.92
C VAL A 266 3.80 -22.54 -7.92
N CYS A 267 3.61 -21.24 -8.12
CA CYS A 267 2.76 -20.76 -9.21
C CYS A 267 3.43 -21.04 -10.57
N PRO A 268 2.85 -21.88 -11.46
CA PRO A 268 3.48 -22.20 -12.75
C PRO A 268 3.52 -21.01 -13.72
N LEU A 269 2.77 -19.95 -13.44
CA LEU A 269 2.73 -18.72 -14.24
C LEU A 269 3.74 -17.66 -13.74
N ALA A 270 4.35 -17.87 -12.58
CA ALA A 270 5.32 -16.95 -12.02
C ALA A 270 6.69 -17.22 -12.62
N LYS A 271 7.35 -16.16 -13.10
CA LYS A 271 8.75 -16.20 -13.53
C LYS A 271 9.70 -16.24 -12.34
N GLU A 272 9.27 -15.69 -11.20
CA GLU A 272 10.01 -15.64 -9.95
C GLU A 272 9.03 -15.80 -8.78
N SER A 273 9.36 -16.74 -7.88
CA SER A 273 8.61 -17.06 -6.67
C SER A 273 9.58 -17.17 -5.50
N LYS A 274 9.73 -16.11 -4.69
CA LYS A 274 10.76 -16.05 -3.64
C LYS A 274 10.21 -15.68 -2.27
N ILE A 275 10.81 -16.27 -1.24
CA ILE A 275 10.61 -15.88 0.16
C ILE A 275 11.90 -15.22 0.67
N PHE A 276 11.77 -14.00 1.16
CA PHE A 276 12.83 -13.21 1.75
C PHE A 276 12.63 -13.15 3.26
N ILE A 277 13.66 -13.47 4.04
CA ILE A 277 13.64 -13.33 5.49
C ILE A 277 14.69 -12.28 5.87
N ASP A 278 14.22 -11.17 6.43
CA ASP A 278 15.05 -10.08 6.93
C ASP A 278 15.66 -10.47 8.28
N LEU A 279 16.99 -10.46 8.34
CA LEU A 279 17.77 -10.88 9.51
C LEU A 279 18.25 -9.68 10.34
N GLU A 280 17.83 -8.44 10.04
CA GLU A 280 18.29 -7.23 10.75
C GLU A 280 17.92 -7.25 12.23
N ASN A 281 16.71 -7.71 12.55
CA ASN A 281 16.16 -7.69 13.91
C ASN A 281 16.05 -9.10 14.55
N THR A 282 16.72 -10.12 13.99
CA THR A 282 16.57 -11.49 14.49
C THR A 282 17.38 -11.75 15.77
N GLY A 283 18.42 -10.95 16.01
CA GLY A 283 19.38 -11.20 17.09
C GLY A 283 20.18 -12.49 16.87
N ASP A 284 20.73 -13.04 17.95
CA ASP A 284 21.57 -14.24 17.93
C ASP A 284 20.76 -15.54 18.17
N HIS A 285 21.41 -16.68 17.91
CA HIS A 285 20.90 -18.03 18.23
C HIS A 285 19.57 -18.43 17.56
N TYR A 286 19.27 -17.82 16.41
CA TYR A 286 18.19 -18.29 15.53
C TYR A 286 18.64 -19.49 14.69
N GLU A 287 17.69 -20.35 14.35
CA GLU A 287 17.87 -21.44 13.40
C GLU A 287 16.80 -21.33 12.33
N LEU A 288 17.23 -21.24 11.07
CA LEU A 288 16.37 -21.25 9.90
C LEU A 288 16.23 -22.66 9.35
N LYS A 289 14.99 -23.05 9.03
CA LYS A 289 14.71 -24.30 8.33
C LYS A 289 13.85 -24.03 7.11
N PRO A 290 14.17 -24.66 5.97
CA PRO A 290 15.35 -25.50 5.71
C PRO A 290 16.65 -24.69 5.55
N ALA A 291 17.80 -25.37 5.59
CA ALA A 291 19.13 -24.74 5.62
C ALA A 291 19.71 -24.37 4.24
N ASN A 292 18.95 -24.56 3.16
CA ASN A 292 19.36 -24.34 1.77
C ASN A 292 19.13 -22.88 1.29
N GLN A 293 19.12 -21.91 2.20
CA GLN A 293 18.94 -20.50 1.84
C GLN A 293 20.15 -19.90 1.13
N GLN A 294 19.89 -18.94 0.23
CA GLN A 294 20.91 -18.04 -0.26
C GLN A 294 20.98 -16.82 0.67
N LEU A 295 22.15 -16.56 1.24
CA LEU A 295 22.37 -15.39 2.10
C LEU A 295 22.89 -14.22 1.26
N SER A 296 22.21 -13.08 1.31
CA SER A 296 22.62 -11.84 0.65
C SER A 296 22.24 -10.65 1.53
N ASN A 297 23.20 -9.79 1.88
CA ASN A 297 22.99 -8.55 2.63
C ASN A 297 21.98 -8.67 3.78
N ASN A 298 22.29 -9.52 4.76
CA ASN A 298 21.46 -9.75 5.94
C ASN A 298 20.01 -10.21 5.63
N THR A 299 19.81 -10.81 4.47
CA THR A 299 18.55 -11.39 4.03
C THR A 299 18.79 -12.84 3.62
N ALA A 300 17.99 -13.76 4.14
CA ALA A 300 17.93 -15.14 3.65
C ALA A 300 16.87 -15.25 2.55
N VAL A 301 17.23 -15.85 1.42
CA VAL A 301 16.38 -15.98 0.24
C VAL A 301 16.12 -17.45 -0.05
N TYR A 302 14.85 -17.82 -0.12
CA TYR A 302 14.38 -19.12 -0.57
C TYR A 302 13.73 -18.97 -1.94
N ASP A 303 14.30 -19.64 -2.94
CA ASP A 303 13.70 -19.74 -4.26
C ASP A 303 12.79 -20.98 -4.31
N LEU A 304 11.48 -20.75 -4.39
CA LEU A 304 10.49 -21.81 -4.33
C LEU A 304 10.58 -22.78 -5.51
N SER A 305 11.25 -22.39 -6.61
CA SER A 305 11.47 -23.25 -7.77
C SER A 305 12.52 -24.34 -7.56
N GLN A 306 13.41 -24.19 -6.56
CA GLN A 306 14.58 -25.05 -6.40
C GLN A 306 14.43 -26.08 -5.26
N GLU A 307 13.99 -25.66 -4.07
CA GLU A 307 13.53 -26.52 -2.97
C GLU A 307 13.13 -25.67 -1.75
N ALA A 308 12.18 -26.22 -0.96
CA ALA A 308 11.53 -25.69 0.25
C ALA A 308 10.23 -24.91 0.03
N LEU A 309 9.13 -25.46 0.56
CA LEU A 309 7.82 -24.82 0.53
C LEU A 309 7.34 -24.35 1.92
N ASP A 310 7.81 -24.98 3.00
CA ASP A 310 7.43 -24.60 4.37
C ASP A 310 8.69 -24.16 5.13
N THR A 311 8.82 -22.86 5.35
CA THR A 311 9.96 -22.25 6.05
C THR A 311 9.61 -21.93 7.49
N SER A 312 10.61 -21.98 8.37
CA SER A 312 10.46 -21.64 9.78
C SER A 312 11.72 -21.01 10.35
N MET A 313 11.54 -20.28 11.43
CA MET A 313 12.62 -19.77 12.27
C MET A 313 12.32 -20.01 13.73
N THR A 314 13.31 -20.50 14.47
CA THR A 314 13.20 -20.78 15.90
C THR A 314 14.42 -20.29 16.67
N TRP A 315 14.24 -19.87 17.93
CA TRP A 315 15.32 -19.45 18.82
C TRP A 315 15.61 -20.51 19.88
N GLN A 316 16.79 -21.14 19.81
CA GLN A 316 17.09 -22.35 20.59
C GLN A 316 17.10 -22.13 22.12
N HIS A 317 17.41 -20.92 22.58
CA HIS A 317 17.59 -20.60 24.00
C HIS A 317 16.56 -19.59 24.53
N GLU A 318 15.53 -19.27 23.75
CA GLU A 318 14.51 -18.30 24.15
C GLU A 318 13.31 -19.03 24.78
N ASN A 319 13.18 -18.97 26.10
CA ASN A 319 12.01 -19.52 26.80
C ASN A 319 10.81 -18.58 26.70
N SER A 320 11.06 -17.28 26.81
CA SER A 320 10.08 -16.22 26.63
C SER A 320 10.74 -15.03 25.94
N PHE A 321 10.05 -14.41 25.00
CA PHE A 321 10.52 -13.21 24.33
C PHE A 321 10.73 -12.08 25.35
N GLN A 322 11.89 -11.42 25.28
CA GLN A 322 12.24 -10.30 26.14
C GLN A 322 12.06 -9.02 25.33
N TYR A 323 11.08 -8.20 25.72
CA TYR A 323 10.80 -6.93 25.06
C TYR A 323 11.95 -5.94 25.30
N PRO A 324 12.45 -5.26 24.24
CA PRO A 324 13.49 -4.25 24.41
C PRO A 324 12.95 -3.07 25.23
N LEU A 325 13.79 -2.51 26.10
CA LEU A 325 13.45 -1.33 26.90
C LEU A 325 13.35 -0.05 26.05
N GLU A 326 14.18 0.06 25.02
CA GLU A 326 14.19 1.20 24.09
C GLU A 326 14.15 0.68 22.64
N PRO A 327 13.03 0.87 21.92
CA PRO A 327 12.93 0.50 20.52
C PRO A 327 13.73 1.45 19.62
N LYS A 328 14.34 0.92 18.56
CA LYS A 328 15.04 1.73 17.54
C LYS A 328 14.01 2.52 16.73
N ARG A 329 13.98 3.84 16.91
CA ARG A 329 13.07 4.75 16.21
C ARG A 329 13.55 5.07 14.80
N PRO A 330 12.65 5.32 13.84
CA PRO A 330 13.04 5.83 12.52
C PRO A 330 13.51 7.28 12.63
N ILE A 331 14.22 7.73 11.59
CA ILE A 331 14.76 9.11 11.51
C ILE A 331 13.65 10.16 11.60
N VAL A 332 12.50 9.90 10.96
CA VAL A 332 11.33 10.77 11.00
C VAL A 332 10.12 9.95 11.39
N TYR A 333 9.35 10.45 12.36
CA TYR A 333 8.04 9.92 12.69
C TYR A 333 7.13 11.07 13.11
N ALA A 334 5.83 10.81 13.04
CA ALA A 334 4.84 11.84 13.33
C ALA A 334 3.59 11.26 13.99
N GLU A 335 2.93 12.10 14.77
CA GLU A 335 1.65 11.81 15.39
C GLU A 335 0.67 12.95 15.16
N ARG A 336 -0.58 12.59 14.87
CA ARG A 336 -1.70 13.51 14.71
C ARG A 336 -2.75 13.20 15.75
N TYR A 337 -3.20 14.20 16.49
CA TYR A 337 -4.17 14.01 17.55
C TYR A 337 -5.03 15.26 17.78
N PHE A 338 -6.20 15.04 18.37
CA PHE A 338 -7.08 16.11 18.84
C PHE A 338 -6.71 16.54 20.25
N THR A 339 -6.96 17.82 20.53
CA THR A 339 -6.83 18.45 21.84
C THR A 339 -8.09 19.25 22.14
N GLY A 340 -8.26 19.65 23.41
CA GLY A 340 -9.46 20.34 23.87
C GLY A 340 -10.61 19.39 24.26
N TYR A 341 -11.68 19.97 24.79
CA TYR A 341 -12.86 19.25 25.25
C TYR A 341 -14.12 19.91 24.69
N GLY A 342 -15.07 19.10 24.20
CA GLY A 342 -16.37 19.57 23.73
C GLY A 342 -16.54 19.61 22.21
N GLN A 343 -17.57 20.33 21.76
CA GLN A 343 -17.92 20.52 20.34
C GLN A 343 -17.39 21.85 19.77
N GLU A 344 -16.96 22.76 20.65
CA GLU A 344 -16.42 24.08 20.34
C GLU A 344 -14.99 24.18 20.90
N ARG A 345 -14.09 24.86 20.18
CA ARG A 345 -12.68 25.08 20.56
C ARG A 345 -11.88 23.78 20.72
N GLY A 346 -12.08 22.85 19.79
CA GLY A 346 -11.15 21.75 19.61
C GLY A 346 -9.83 22.25 19.05
N GLY A 347 -8.74 21.51 19.26
CA GLY A 347 -7.45 21.77 18.62
C GLY A 347 -6.99 20.55 17.84
N LEU A 348 -6.51 20.73 16.63
CA LEU A 348 -5.83 19.72 15.84
C LEU A 348 -4.32 19.93 15.97
N LYS A 349 -3.59 18.90 16.40
CA LYS A 349 -2.13 18.94 16.52
C LYS A 349 -1.49 17.88 15.65
N MET A 350 -0.39 18.25 15.02
CA MET A 350 0.53 17.36 14.30
C MET A 350 1.93 17.59 14.86
N THR A 351 2.52 16.55 15.45
CA THR A 351 3.87 16.57 16.02
C THR A 351 4.77 15.71 15.14
N ILE A 352 5.86 16.28 14.65
CA ILE A 352 6.81 15.63 13.75
C ILE A 352 8.19 15.67 14.39
N HIS A 353 8.82 14.51 14.46
CA HIS A 353 10.15 14.32 15.03
C HIS A 353 11.18 14.17 13.91
N ASN A 354 12.30 14.88 14.03
CA ASN A 354 13.50 14.63 13.25
C ASN A 354 14.62 14.19 14.19
N GLU A 355 14.89 12.89 14.23
CA GLU A 355 15.95 12.26 15.04
C GLU A 355 17.33 12.34 14.36
N HIS A 356 17.44 12.95 13.17
CA HIS A 356 18.72 13.13 12.51
C HIS A 356 19.57 14.14 13.27
N LYS A 357 20.80 13.75 13.66
CA LYS A 357 21.66 14.55 14.54
C LYS A 357 22.12 15.89 13.95
N THR A 358 22.36 15.95 12.64
CA THR A 358 23.00 17.12 11.99
C THR A 358 22.27 17.68 10.77
N GLU A 359 21.45 16.91 10.07
CA GLU A 359 20.78 17.31 8.84
C GLU A 359 19.33 17.73 9.08
N SER A 360 18.93 18.78 8.35
CA SER A 360 17.53 19.17 8.26
C SER A 360 16.83 18.35 7.20
N ILE A 361 15.60 17.91 7.48
CA ILE A 361 14.85 17.05 6.57
C ILE A 361 13.67 17.83 6.00
N SER A 362 13.61 17.91 4.68
CA SER A 362 12.45 18.47 3.98
C SER A 362 11.33 17.44 3.91
N VAL A 363 10.17 17.78 4.47
CA VAL A 363 8.96 16.94 4.45
C VAL A 363 7.78 17.73 3.88
N ILE A 364 6.81 17.02 3.32
CA ILE A 364 5.54 17.56 2.84
C ILE A 364 4.45 16.96 3.72
N TYR A 365 3.76 17.82 4.45
CA TYR A 365 2.57 17.48 5.21
C TYR A 365 1.34 17.76 4.36
N TYR A 366 0.44 16.78 4.22
CA TYR A 366 -0.86 16.92 3.57
C TYR A 366 -1.97 16.41 4.51
N ASP A 367 -3.02 17.19 4.70
CA ASP A 367 -4.19 16.81 5.49
C ASP A 367 -5.50 17.18 4.77
N SER A 368 -6.40 16.20 4.66
CA SER A 368 -7.77 16.37 4.16
C SER A 368 -8.73 16.30 5.34
N ILE A 369 -9.18 17.48 5.77
CA ILE A 369 -9.96 17.67 6.98
C ILE A 369 -11.44 17.79 6.59
N PRO A 370 -12.32 16.90 7.05
CA PRO A 370 -13.72 16.91 6.66
C PRO A 370 -14.41 18.26 6.91
N TRP A 371 -15.36 18.62 6.03
CA TRP A 371 -16.02 19.93 6.07
C TRP A 371 -16.75 20.23 7.38
N TYR A 372 -17.14 19.21 8.13
CA TYR A 372 -17.79 19.35 9.43
C TYR A 372 -16.82 19.73 10.56
N LEU A 373 -15.51 19.81 10.28
CA LEU A 373 -14.49 20.38 11.16
C LEU A 373 -14.02 21.70 10.55
N LYS A 374 -14.50 22.81 11.11
CA LYS A 374 -14.13 24.15 10.65
C LYS A 374 -12.82 24.55 11.29
N VAL A 375 -11.74 24.36 10.55
CA VAL A 375 -10.38 24.73 10.96
C VAL A 375 -10.15 26.23 10.81
N TYR A 376 -9.53 26.82 11.80
CA TYR A 376 -9.19 28.24 11.83
C TYR A 376 -7.71 28.45 11.50
N ILE A 377 -7.39 28.59 10.21
CA ILE A 377 -5.99 28.76 9.77
C ILE A 377 -5.26 29.94 10.43
N HIS A 378 -5.99 30.99 10.83
CA HIS A 378 -5.43 32.15 11.55
C HIS A 378 -4.95 31.84 12.97
N THR A 379 -5.31 30.67 13.52
CA THR A 379 -4.85 30.15 14.82
C THR A 379 -3.66 29.20 14.68
N LEU A 380 -3.17 28.96 13.45
CA LEU A 380 -2.04 28.07 13.22
C LEU A 380 -0.80 28.57 13.97
N GLN A 381 -0.34 27.77 14.92
CA GLN A 381 0.89 27.97 15.69
C GLN A 381 1.88 26.86 15.37
N ILE A 382 3.16 27.22 15.34
CA ILE A 382 4.25 26.30 15.05
C ILE A 382 5.27 26.42 16.15
N ASP A 383 5.39 25.35 16.93
CA ASP A 383 6.35 25.23 18.02
C ASP A 383 7.50 24.33 17.60
N VAL A 384 8.73 24.76 17.88
CA VAL A 384 9.95 24.00 17.56
C VAL A 384 10.76 23.81 18.83
N ILE A 385 11.03 22.55 19.17
CA ILE A 385 11.91 22.16 20.27
C ILE A 385 13.20 21.59 19.66
N GLY A 386 14.37 22.03 20.10
CA GLY A 386 15.68 21.50 19.69
C GLY A 386 16.60 22.52 19.01
N ASP A 387 16.06 23.36 18.11
CA ASP A 387 16.79 24.47 17.48
C ASP A 387 15.95 25.76 17.46
N HIS A 388 16.40 26.77 18.20
CA HIS A 388 15.75 28.08 18.27
C HIS A 388 16.14 29.04 17.13
N ASN A 389 17.11 28.67 16.29
CA ASN A 389 17.62 29.51 15.20
C ASN A 389 17.05 29.18 13.83
N SER A 390 16.15 28.19 13.70
CA SER A 390 15.54 27.84 12.43
C SER A 390 14.59 28.95 11.96
N LYS A 391 15.13 29.90 11.17
CA LYS A 391 14.33 30.91 10.48
C LYS A 391 13.53 30.20 9.40
N GLU A 392 12.23 30.04 9.69
CA GLU A 392 11.18 29.58 8.79
C GLU A 392 11.12 28.05 8.55
N VAL A 393 10.51 27.31 9.48
CA VAL A 393 10.21 25.88 9.28
C VAL A 393 9.24 25.67 8.10
N VAL A 394 8.25 26.55 7.92
CA VAL A 394 7.30 26.46 6.80
C VAL A 394 7.90 27.15 5.58
N GLN A 395 8.30 26.35 4.60
CA GLN A 395 8.84 26.85 3.33
C GLN A 395 7.73 27.22 2.36
N LYS A 396 6.60 26.50 2.40
CA LYS A 396 5.48 26.68 1.49
C LYS A 396 4.20 26.18 2.14
N MET A 397 3.10 26.88 1.93
CA MET A 397 1.79 26.47 2.42
C MET A 397 0.72 26.64 1.34
N TYR A 398 -0.09 25.62 1.14
CA TYR A 398 -1.34 25.70 0.39
C TYR A 398 -2.49 25.36 1.31
N TYR A 399 -3.51 26.20 1.28
CA TYR A 399 -4.73 26.00 2.06
C TYR A 399 -5.94 26.17 1.17
N GLN A 400 -6.82 25.19 1.19
CA GLN A 400 -8.15 25.28 0.62
C GLN A 400 -9.18 25.19 1.75
N PRO A 401 -10.02 26.22 1.95
CA PRO A 401 -11.07 26.16 2.96
C PRO A 401 -12.19 25.20 2.55
N ALA A 402 -12.74 24.53 3.56
CA ALA A 402 -13.93 23.70 3.43
C ALA A 402 -15.14 24.50 2.94
N ILE A 403 -16.06 23.80 2.28
CA ILE A 403 -17.40 24.28 1.98
C ILE A 403 -18.37 23.30 2.63
N ASP A 404 -19.25 23.79 3.51
CA ASP A 404 -20.23 22.98 4.23
C ASP A 404 -21.00 22.07 3.26
N ARG A 405 -20.90 20.75 3.44
CA ARG A 405 -21.52 19.71 2.58
C ARG A 405 -21.09 19.74 1.10
N GLY A 406 -20.00 20.44 0.79
CA GLY A 406 -19.51 20.62 -0.57
C GLY A 406 -18.14 19.97 -0.76
N ARG A 407 -17.16 20.32 0.07
CA ARG A 407 -15.78 19.81 -0.02
C ARG A 407 -15.04 19.94 1.31
N PRO A 408 -14.02 19.11 1.58
CA PRO A 408 -13.23 19.21 2.81
C PRO A 408 -12.28 20.42 2.75
N SER A 409 -11.64 20.72 3.89
CA SER A 409 -10.51 21.63 3.93
C SER A 409 -9.24 20.86 3.62
N THR A 410 -8.36 21.42 2.78
CA THR A 410 -7.03 20.85 2.54
C THR A 410 -5.96 21.77 3.07
N LEU A 411 -4.97 21.18 3.73
CA LEU A 411 -3.77 21.87 4.17
C LEU A 411 -2.55 21.10 3.67
N GLU A 412 -1.70 21.78 2.91
CA GLU A 412 -0.40 21.27 2.49
C GLU A 412 0.70 22.21 2.96
N CYS A 413 1.70 21.67 3.64
CA CYS A 413 2.86 22.40 4.10
C CYS A 413 4.14 21.71 3.66
N GLN A 414 5.01 22.42 2.94
CA GLN A 414 6.40 22.02 2.81
C GLN A 414 7.15 22.54 4.04
N LEU A 415 7.64 21.60 4.85
CA LEU A 415 8.31 21.87 6.12
C LEU A 415 9.79 21.49 5.99
N LEU A 416 10.68 22.33 6.52
CA LEU A 416 12.09 22.01 6.72
C LEU A 416 12.30 21.75 8.22
N LEU A 417 12.37 20.47 8.59
CA LEU A 417 12.53 20.04 9.98
C LEU A 417 14.01 20.23 10.40
N PRO A 418 14.32 21.04 11.42
CA PRO A 418 15.70 21.17 11.90
C PRO A 418 16.25 19.83 12.43
N PRO A 419 17.58 19.66 12.50
CA PRO A 419 18.18 18.45 13.07
C PRO A 419 17.81 18.29 14.55
N ASN A 420 17.63 17.04 15.00
CA ASN A 420 17.34 16.68 16.39
C ASN A 420 16.24 17.58 17.01
N SER A 421 15.11 17.68 16.32
CA SER A 421 14.05 18.62 16.67
C SER A 421 12.67 17.98 16.66
N ILE A 422 11.76 18.62 17.38
CA ILE A 422 10.34 18.31 17.40
C ILE A 422 9.59 19.54 16.90
N VAL A 423 8.88 19.40 15.79
CA VAL A 423 8.07 20.44 15.18
C VAL A 423 6.59 20.11 15.40
N THR A 424 5.87 21.01 16.08
CA THR A 424 4.44 20.85 16.35
C THR A 424 3.65 21.92 15.62
N LEU A 425 2.75 21.51 14.72
CA LEU A 425 1.74 22.38 14.11
C LEU A 425 0.45 22.23 14.93
N SER A 426 -0.11 23.34 15.38
CA SER A 426 -1.38 23.34 16.12
C SER A 426 -2.35 24.37 15.57
N MET A 427 -3.62 24.00 15.45
CA MET A 427 -4.67 24.88 14.94
C MET A 427 -6.00 24.57 15.62
N ASP A 428 -6.82 25.57 15.87
CA ASP A 428 -8.14 25.40 16.46
C ASP A 428 -9.16 25.01 15.39
N PHE A 429 -10.18 24.26 15.81
CA PHE A 429 -11.34 23.93 15.00
C PHE A 429 -12.63 23.87 15.82
N ASP A 430 -13.75 24.14 15.14
CA ASP A 430 -15.09 23.90 15.66
C ASP A 430 -15.78 22.76 14.90
N LYS A 431 -16.63 22.01 15.60
CA LYS A 431 -17.50 21.00 14.97
C LYS A 431 -18.79 21.65 14.51
N VAL A 432 -19.15 21.41 13.25
CA VAL A 432 -20.42 21.89 12.68
C VAL A 432 -21.56 20.99 13.15
N PHE A 433 -22.72 21.59 13.43
CA PHE A 433 -23.94 20.82 13.66
C PHE A 433 -24.34 20.03 12.42
N LEU A 434 -24.39 18.72 12.58
CA LEU A 434 -24.86 17.78 11.57
C LEU A 434 -26.38 17.59 11.69
N LYS A 435 -27.03 17.40 10.55
CA LYS A 435 -28.44 17.00 10.49
C LYS A 435 -28.56 15.54 10.93
N TYR A 436 -29.73 15.14 11.42
CA TYR A 436 -29.97 13.73 11.78
C TYR A 436 -29.72 12.77 10.60
N THR A 437 -29.98 13.21 9.35
CA THR A 437 -29.72 12.45 8.12
C THR A 437 -28.24 12.35 7.75
N GLU A 438 -27.39 13.15 8.37
CA GLU A 438 -25.93 13.19 8.13
C GLU A 438 -25.18 12.29 9.11
N HIS A 439 -25.87 11.79 10.15
CA HIS A 439 -25.34 10.74 11.00
C HIS A 439 -25.41 9.39 10.29
N ARG A 440 -24.35 8.59 10.45
CA ARG A 440 -24.35 7.19 10.03
C ARG A 440 -25.25 6.35 10.96
N PRO A 441 -25.65 5.14 10.55
CA PRO A 441 -26.56 4.27 11.31
C PRO A 441 -26.13 4.00 12.78
N ASP A 442 -24.83 4.09 13.08
CA ASP A 442 -24.29 4.03 14.44
C ASP A 442 -23.77 5.41 14.88
N ALA A 443 -24.68 6.26 15.37
CA ALA A 443 -24.33 7.61 15.82
C ALA A 443 -23.48 7.62 17.11
N ASN A 444 -23.50 6.54 17.90
CA ASN A 444 -22.77 6.47 19.18
C ASN A 444 -21.26 6.29 18.98
N ARG A 445 -20.84 5.65 17.88
CA ARG A 445 -19.42 5.54 17.49
C ARG A 445 -18.78 6.91 17.23
N GLY A 446 -19.56 7.90 16.81
CA GLY A 446 -19.06 9.22 16.41
C GLY A 446 -18.52 9.24 14.98
N PHE A 447 -17.58 10.14 14.72
CA PHE A 447 -16.96 10.32 13.40
C PHE A 447 -15.44 10.13 13.50
N ASP A 448 -14.91 9.18 12.75
CA ASP A 448 -13.51 9.00 12.44
C ASP A 448 -13.06 10.01 11.39
N ILE A 449 -11.84 10.52 11.55
CA ILE A 449 -11.25 11.53 10.68
C ILE A 449 -10.08 10.88 9.96
N GLY A 450 -9.93 11.18 8.67
CA GLY A 450 -8.85 10.63 7.85
C GLY A 450 -7.47 10.89 8.44
N SER A 451 -6.52 10.03 8.11
CA SER A 451 -5.11 10.27 8.41
C SER A 451 -4.58 11.42 7.55
N ALA A 452 -3.57 12.11 8.09
CA ALA A 452 -2.72 12.97 7.29
C ALA A 452 -1.58 12.15 6.65
N VAL A 453 -1.00 12.70 5.58
CA VAL A 453 0.10 12.10 4.84
C VAL A 453 1.35 12.94 5.07
N LEU A 454 2.45 12.27 5.43
CA LEU A 454 3.77 12.87 5.49
C LEU A 454 4.63 12.25 4.40
N SER A 455 5.05 13.05 3.42
CA SER A 455 5.90 12.62 2.31
C SER A 455 7.29 13.22 2.47
N PHE A 456 8.32 12.40 2.33
CA PHE A 456 9.71 12.84 2.37
C PHE A 456 10.54 11.95 1.42
N LYS A 457 11.68 12.46 0.98
CA LYS A 457 12.58 11.67 0.15
C LYS A 457 13.14 10.55 1.01
N ASP A 458 13.09 9.32 0.51
CA ASP A 458 13.76 8.20 1.17
C ASP A 458 15.25 8.55 1.32
N LEU A 459 15.69 8.70 2.57
CA LEU A 459 17.07 8.99 2.92
C LEU A 459 17.96 7.73 2.85
N GLY A 460 17.38 6.59 2.45
CA GLY A 460 18.06 5.32 2.35
C GLY A 460 18.26 4.67 3.72
N LYS A 461 18.37 3.34 3.71
CA LYS A 461 18.90 2.52 4.82
C LYS A 461 20.42 2.70 5.01
N ASP A 462 21.04 3.71 4.41
CA ASP A 462 22.48 3.98 4.51
C ASP A 462 22.76 4.95 5.67
N MET A 463 22.45 4.51 6.90
CA MET A 463 23.08 4.99 8.14
C MET A 463 23.17 3.86 9.17
#